data_AF-A0A803L7E2-F1
#
_entry.id   AF-A0A803L7E2-F1
#
_cell.length_a   1.000
_cell.length_b   1.000
_cell.length_c   1.000
_cell.angle_alpha   90.00
_cell.angle_beta   90.00
_cell.angle_gamma   90.00
#
_symmetry.space_group_name_H-M   'P 1'
#
loop_
_entity.id
_entity.type
_entity.pdbx_description
1 polymer ?
#
loop_
_entity_poly.entity_id
_entity_poly.type
_entity_poly.pdbx_seq_one_letter_code
_entity_poly.pdbx_strand_id
1 'polypeptide(L)'
;MYVTRPLSLYKSHPELLSIPPVEGPGSGYLVLQNDEDIEYVHSFSGSKASLKDWPFPQNRVLIVCYPYSSGGPSGGHTEKHKAFFIPIINQPLSSNCYYVMMADSNCKGCITDKEPEKLNPHNICQLFEIFKTRTGRFSARSVHPEGIPPKFLREEGWRINHSKTKIMIGEADGLNSILRSQLPDFYFPLSTEHSKSVTVGKWYCPFMFVAEGSLKEQMERSMFYEIKLEQQWERIYSCKRVDVGGDNSVSVNVVLPTELAKISWMDAVSETDEAHSIMWFWGYE
;
A
#
# COMPACT_ATOMS: atom_id res chain seq x y z
N MET A 1 -6.20 3.35 -2.84
CA MET A 1 -6.07 1.94 -2.39
C MET A 1 -5.27 1.16 -3.41
N TYR A 2 -4.59 0.09 -3.00
CA TYR A 2 -3.73 -0.67 -3.90
C TYR A 2 -4.16 -2.13 -3.99
N VAL A 3 -4.18 -2.65 -5.20
CA VAL A 3 -4.26 -4.09 -5.45
C VAL A 3 -2.86 -4.65 -5.62
N THR A 4 -2.68 -5.92 -5.28
CA THR A 4 -1.38 -6.60 -5.40
C THR A 4 -1.34 -7.47 -6.64
N ARG A 5 -0.20 -7.52 -7.31
CA ARG A 5 0.05 -8.45 -8.42
C ARG A 5 1.43 -9.09 -8.24
N PRO A 6 1.60 -10.40 -8.52
CA PRO A 6 2.89 -11.04 -8.39
C PRO A 6 3.86 -10.55 -9.49
N LEU A 7 5.14 -10.44 -9.17
CA LEU A 7 6.17 -10.00 -10.12
C LEU A 7 6.28 -10.94 -11.32
N SER A 8 6.07 -12.24 -11.12
CA SER A 8 6.05 -13.27 -12.15
C SER A 8 4.99 -13.02 -13.25
N LEU A 9 3.87 -12.39 -12.89
CA LEU A 9 2.84 -12.00 -13.86
C LEU A 9 3.39 -11.00 -14.88
N TYR A 10 4.12 -9.98 -14.43
CA TYR A 10 4.70 -8.98 -15.32
C TYR A 10 5.91 -9.49 -16.10
N LYS A 11 6.65 -10.47 -15.55
CA LYS A 11 7.71 -11.15 -16.30
C LYS A 11 7.15 -11.97 -17.47
N SER A 12 6.02 -12.63 -17.27
CA SER A 12 5.37 -13.46 -18.30
C SER A 12 4.55 -12.63 -19.29
N HIS A 13 3.97 -11.51 -18.83
CA HIS A 13 3.09 -10.64 -19.61
C HIS A 13 3.50 -9.16 -19.43
N PRO A 14 4.60 -8.71 -20.06
CA PRO A 14 5.13 -7.35 -19.89
C PRO A 14 4.15 -6.25 -20.31
N GLU A 15 3.23 -6.53 -21.23
CA GLU A 15 2.19 -5.62 -21.69
C GLU A 15 1.27 -5.15 -20.56
N LEU A 16 1.11 -5.95 -19.50
CA LEU A 16 0.30 -5.59 -18.34
C LEU A 16 0.90 -4.42 -17.54
N LEU A 17 2.19 -4.13 -17.70
CA LEU A 17 2.83 -2.98 -17.04
C LEU A 17 2.27 -1.65 -17.53
N SER A 18 1.67 -1.60 -18.71
CA SER A 18 1.08 -0.39 -19.29
C SER A 18 -0.41 -0.24 -19.00
N ILE A 19 -1.02 -1.19 -18.31
CA ILE A 19 -2.42 -1.13 -17.93
C ILE A 19 -2.55 -0.29 -16.65
N PRO A 20 -3.37 0.78 -16.64
CA PRO A 20 -3.61 1.55 -15.43
C PRO A 20 -4.52 0.77 -14.45
N PRO A 21 -4.46 1.10 -13.15
CA PRO A 21 -5.38 0.57 -12.15
C PRO A 21 -6.85 0.68 -12.55
N VAL A 22 -7.59 -0.43 -12.49
CA VAL A 22 -8.94 -0.56 -13.10
C VAL A 22 -10.06 -0.10 -12.15
N GLU A 23 -9.78 0.04 -10.85
CA GLU A 23 -10.81 0.22 -9.81
C GLU A 23 -11.22 1.68 -9.58
N GLY A 24 -10.82 2.57 -10.49
CA GLY A 24 -11.17 3.97 -10.46
C GLY A 24 -10.13 4.87 -9.77
N PRO A 25 -10.48 6.14 -9.54
CA PRO A 25 -9.54 7.13 -9.01
C PRO A 25 -8.96 6.74 -7.66
N GLY A 26 -7.69 7.11 -7.44
CA GLY A 26 -6.96 6.81 -6.22
C GLY A 26 -6.49 5.35 -6.09
N SER A 27 -6.61 4.55 -7.16
CA SER A 27 -6.16 3.15 -7.16
C SER A 27 -4.71 3.01 -7.64
N GLY A 28 -4.02 1.94 -7.21
CA GLY A 28 -2.62 1.69 -7.53
C GLY A 28 -2.27 0.20 -7.52
N TYR A 29 -1.06 -0.13 -7.98
CA TYR A 29 -0.52 -1.50 -7.95
C TYR A 29 0.61 -1.63 -6.93
N LEU A 30 0.60 -2.70 -6.15
CA LEU A 30 1.76 -3.20 -5.41
C LEU A 30 2.24 -4.51 -6.05
N VAL A 31 3.55 -4.68 -6.14
CA VAL A 31 4.17 -5.85 -6.74
C VAL A 31 4.71 -6.76 -5.64
N LEU A 32 4.28 -8.02 -5.66
CA LEU A 32 4.74 -9.04 -4.72
C LEU A 32 5.82 -9.89 -5.38
N GLN A 33 7.00 -9.98 -4.78
CA GLN A 33 8.03 -10.90 -5.23
C GLN A 33 8.06 -12.12 -4.33
N ASN A 34 7.82 -13.29 -4.91
CA ASN A 34 7.93 -14.58 -4.23
C ASN A 34 9.41 -14.94 -4.04
N ASP A 35 9.71 -15.84 -3.10
CA ASP A 35 11.10 -16.26 -2.86
C ASP A 35 11.70 -17.02 -4.04
N GLU A 36 10.85 -17.69 -4.83
CA GLU A 36 11.22 -18.39 -6.06
C GLU A 36 11.59 -17.42 -7.19
N ASP A 37 11.03 -16.21 -7.17
CA ASP A 37 11.32 -15.14 -8.15
C ASP A 37 12.59 -14.37 -7.84
N ILE A 38 13.19 -14.61 -6.66
CA ILE A 38 14.52 -14.13 -6.38
C ILE A 38 15.43 -14.97 -7.26
N GLU A 39 15.86 -14.39 -8.38
CA GLU A 39 17.11 -14.82 -8.97
C GLU A 39 18.18 -14.60 -7.89
N TYR A 40 18.43 -15.64 -7.09
CA TYR A 40 19.75 -15.89 -6.58
C TYR A 40 20.59 -16.08 -7.83
N VAL A 41 21.02 -14.96 -8.43
CA VAL A 41 22.18 -14.96 -9.29
C VAL A 41 23.26 -15.45 -8.35
N HIS A 42 23.47 -16.77 -8.32
CA HIS A 42 24.64 -17.45 -7.83
C HIS A 42 25.78 -16.95 -8.71
N SER A 43 26.14 -15.70 -8.50
CA SER A 43 27.38 -15.14 -8.96
C SER A 43 28.40 -15.95 -8.18
N PHE A 44 29.14 -16.81 -8.88
CA PHE A 44 30.30 -17.55 -8.36
C PHE A 44 31.36 -16.66 -7.66
N SER A 45 31.13 -15.34 -7.57
CA SER A 45 31.97 -14.33 -6.93
C SER A 45 31.48 -13.85 -5.54
N GLY A 46 30.41 -14.41 -4.96
CA GLY A 46 29.90 -13.95 -3.65
C GLY A 46 29.23 -12.56 -3.67
N SER A 47 28.89 -12.04 -4.84
CA SER A 47 28.18 -10.76 -5.00
C SER A 47 26.68 -10.94 -4.79
N LYS A 48 26.08 -10.07 -3.97
CA LYS A 48 24.63 -10.07 -3.66
C LYS A 48 23.80 -9.87 -4.93
N ALA A 49 22.70 -10.61 -5.05
CA ALA A 49 21.74 -10.46 -6.14
C ALA A 49 21.24 -9.02 -6.24
N SER A 50 21.61 -8.34 -7.32
CA SER A 50 21.13 -7.00 -7.65
C SER A 50 19.88 -7.10 -8.48
N LEU A 51 18.85 -6.35 -8.12
CA LEU A 51 17.64 -6.22 -8.91
C LEU A 51 17.99 -5.46 -10.19
N LYS A 52 17.80 -6.11 -11.35
CA LYS A 52 18.19 -5.56 -12.66
C LYS A 52 17.03 -4.89 -13.39
N ASP A 53 15.79 -5.25 -13.08
CA ASP A 53 14.62 -4.89 -13.88
C ASP A 53 13.44 -4.39 -13.04
N TRP A 54 12.60 -3.60 -13.71
CA TRP A 54 11.32 -3.10 -13.22
C TRP A 54 10.22 -4.17 -13.36
N PRO A 55 9.12 -4.08 -12.60
CA PRO A 55 8.84 -3.14 -11.51
C PRO A 55 9.51 -3.57 -10.20
N PHE A 56 9.66 -2.61 -9.28
CA PHE A 56 10.21 -2.90 -7.95
C PHE A 56 9.19 -3.61 -7.06
N PRO A 57 9.60 -4.59 -6.23
CA PRO A 57 8.70 -5.26 -5.31
C PRO A 57 8.44 -4.42 -4.06
N GLN A 58 7.19 -4.42 -3.59
CA GLN A 58 6.75 -3.68 -2.39
C GLN A 58 6.66 -4.56 -1.14
N ASN A 59 6.82 -5.88 -1.25
CA ASN A 59 6.90 -6.77 -0.10
C ASN A 59 8.33 -6.89 0.49
N ARG A 60 9.24 -5.98 0.14
CA ARG A 60 10.64 -5.94 0.61
C ARG A 60 11.15 -4.52 0.75
N VAL A 61 12.04 -4.31 1.72
CA VAL A 61 12.86 -3.09 1.77
C VAL A 61 13.94 -3.16 0.68
N LEU A 62 14.12 -2.09 -0.09
CA LEU A 62 15.16 -2.01 -1.12
C LEU A 62 16.39 -1.26 -0.60
N ILE A 63 17.57 -1.66 -1.08
CA ILE A 63 18.85 -1.04 -0.72
C ILE A 63 19.47 -0.39 -1.96
N VAL A 64 19.44 0.94 -2.00
CA VAL A 64 20.13 1.75 -3.00
C VAL A 64 21.62 1.76 -2.69
N CYS A 65 22.46 1.37 -3.64
CA CYS A 65 23.89 1.18 -3.47
C CYS A 65 24.69 2.03 -4.47
N TYR A 66 25.62 2.84 -3.95
CA TYR A 66 26.56 3.64 -4.72
C TYR A 66 27.96 3.04 -4.70
N PRO A 67 28.48 2.51 -5.81
CA PRO A 67 29.88 2.13 -5.88
C PRO A 67 30.73 3.39 -6.10
N TYR A 68 31.53 3.81 -5.11
CA TYR A 68 32.56 4.83 -5.32
C TYR A 68 33.96 4.26 -5.06
N SER A 69 34.89 4.63 -5.93
CA SER A 69 36.29 4.27 -5.79
C SER A 69 36.97 5.34 -4.94
N SER A 70 37.25 5.05 -3.67
CA SER A 70 38.31 5.77 -2.96
C SER A 70 39.63 5.39 -3.64
N GLY A 71 40.38 6.37 -4.14
CA GLY A 71 41.69 6.16 -4.79
C GLY A 71 42.80 5.67 -3.85
N GLY A 72 42.45 4.95 -2.77
CA GLY A 72 43.37 4.45 -1.76
C GLY A 72 43.49 2.91 -1.76
N PRO A 73 44.48 2.35 -1.03
CA PRO A 73 44.81 0.91 -1.07
C PRO A 73 43.76 0.01 -0.41
N SER A 74 42.86 0.59 0.37
CA SER A 74 41.79 -0.09 1.09
C SER A 74 40.46 0.09 0.35
N GLY A 75 40.13 -0.92 -0.47
CA GLY A 75 38.80 -1.40 -0.89
C GLY A 75 37.69 -0.38 -1.17
N GLY A 76 37.10 -0.45 -2.37
CA GLY A 76 35.96 0.38 -2.78
C GLY A 76 34.83 0.39 -1.73
N HIS A 77 34.47 1.58 -1.28
CA HIS A 77 33.37 1.78 -0.35
C HIS A 77 32.04 1.79 -1.12
N THR A 78 30.98 1.28 -0.48
CA THR A 78 29.62 1.32 -1.04
C THR A 78 28.69 1.98 -0.05
N GLU A 79 28.24 3.18 -0.36
CA GLU A 79 27.19 3.84 0.40
C GLU A 79 25.85 3.12 0.15
N LYS A 80 25.08 2.88 1.22
CA LYS A 80 23.87 2.07 1.18
C LYS A 80 22.74 2.77 1.90
N HIS A 81 21.64 2.97 1.18
CA HIS A 81 20.44 3.59 1.71
C HIS A 81 19.27 2.63 1.60
N LYS A 82 18.58 2.38 2.72
CA LYS A 82 17.36 1.57 2.72
C LYS A 82 16.18 2.47 2.39
N ALA A 83 15.38 2.10 1.40
CA ALA A 83 14.24 2.88 0.99
C ALA A 83 13.06 2.01 0.54
N PHE A 84 11.86 2.57 0.66
CA PHE A 84 10.64 2.06 0.07
C PHE A 84 10.33 2.84 -1.21
N PHE A 85 9.91 2.11 -2.23
CA PHE A 85 9.49 2.66 -3.52
C PHE A 85 8.05 2.21 -3.73
N ILE A 86 7.10 3.13 -3.60
CA ILE A 86 5.67 2.85 -3.75
C ILE A 86 5.21 3.43 -5.08
N PRO A 87 4.71 2.61 -6.01
CA PRO A 87 4.20 3.11 -7.28
C PRO A 87 3.14 4.18 -7.06
N ILE A 88 3.14 5.22 -7.87
CA ILE A 88 2.13 6.28 -7.72
C ILE A 88 0.73 5.77 -8.10
N ILE A 89 -0.30 6.34 -7.47
CA ILE A 89 -1.70 6.05 -7.80
C ILE A 89 -2.07 6.58 -9.19
N ASN A 90 -3.13 6.02 -9.78
CA ASN A 90 -3.71 6.39 -11.08
C ASN A 90 -2.77 6.25 -12.28
N GLN A 91 -1.63 5.58 -12.14
CA GLN A 91 -0.65 5.40 -13.20
C GLN A 91 -0.28 3.93 -13.37
N PRO A 92 0.03 3.49 -14.61
CA PRO A 92 0.52 2.15 -14.87
C PRO A 92 1.94 1.99 -14.31
N LEU A 93 2.34 0.76 -13.98
CA LEU A 93 3.68 0.47 -13.45
C LEU A 93 4.82 0.84 -14.42
N SER A 94 4.55 0.83 -15.72
CA SER A 94 5.47 1.25 -16.78
C SER A 94 5.86 2.73 -16.72
N SER A 95 5.12 3.57 -15.96
CA SER A 95 5.53 4.97 -15.74
C SER A 95 6.82 5.07 -14.93
N ASN A 96 7.15 4.03 -14.15
CA ASN A 96 8.30 4.00 -13.23
C ASN A 96 8.36 5.20 -12.26
N CYS A 97 7.20 5.75 -11.91
CA CYS A 97 7.08 6.83 -10.95
C CYS A 97 6.73 6.28 -9.56
N TYR A 98 7.44 6.75 -8.54
CA TYR A 98 7.30 6.27 -7.17
C TYR A 98 7.24 7.41 -6.16
N TYR A 99 6.48 7.20 -5.10
CA TYR A 99 6.76 7.80 -3.80
C TYR A 99 7.98 7.10 -3.19
N VAL A 100 8.99 7.87 -2.77
CA VAL A 100 10.23 7.30 -2.21
C VAL A 100 10.41 7.74 -0.76
N MET A 101 10.66 6.76 0.11
CA MET A 101 10.81 6.98 1.55
C MET A 101 12.03 6.27 2.09
N MET A 102 12.78 6.94 2.98
CA MET A 102 13.86 6.29 3.71
C MET A 102 13.30 5.35 4.78
N ALA A 103 13.85 4.15 4.83
CA ALA A 103 13.46 3.12 5.80
C ALA A 103 14.33 3.12 7.07
N ASP A 104 15.38 3.94 7.12
CA ASP A 104 16.28 4.02 8.28
C ASP A 104 15.83 5.14 9.22
N SER A 105 15.42 4.75 10.44
CA SER A 105 15.08 5.68 11.53
C SER A 105 16.31 6.42 12.09
N ASN A 106 17.52 5.99 11.73
CA ASN A 106 18.78 6.55 12.22
C ASN A 106 19.46 7.54 11.26
N CYS A 107 18.80 7.92 10.17
CA CYS A 107 19.24 9.07 9.36
C CYS A 107 18.91 10.39 10.06
N LYS A 108 19.61 10.69 11.16
CA LYS A 108 19.81 12.06 11.69
C LYS A 108 20.61 12.96 10.71
N GLY A 109 20.61 12.66 9.41
CA GLY A 109 21.59 13.21 8.48
C GLY A 109 21.35 12.93 7.00
N CYS A 110 20.11 13.07 6.51
CA CYS A 110 19.84 13.34 5.08
C CYS A 110 18.71 14.35 4.89
N ILE A 111 18.61 15.27 5.86
CA ILE A 111 17.88 16.51 5.79
C ILE A 111 18.86 17.58 6.23
N THR A 112 19.58 18.14 5.27
CA THR A 112 19.82 19.57 5.31
C THR A 112 18.70 20.16 4.47
N ASP A 113 17.57 20.47 5.12
CA ASP A 113 16.84 21.75 4.97
C ASP A 113 15.38 21.77 5.46
N LYS A 114 14.83 20.67 5.99
CA LYS A 114 13.57 20.69 6.78
C LYS A 114 13.23 19.30 7.30
N GLU A 115 12.88 19.17 8.59
CA GLU A 115 12.26 17.95 9.17
C GLU A 115 11.42 17.21 8.13
N PRO A 116 11.46 15.86 8.07
CA PRO A 116 10.89 15.10 6.97
C PRO A 116 9.45 15.58 6.77
N GLU A 117 9.24 16.38 5.73
CA GLU A 117 7.96 16.99 5.50
C GLU A 117 6.98 15.82 5.35
N LYS A 118 5.89 15.86 6.11
CA LYS A 118 4.88 14.80 6.07
C LYS A 118 4.58 14.52 4.60
N LEU A 119 4.78 13.28 4.16
CA LEU A 119 4.55 12.93 2.78
C LEU A 119 3.13 13.34 2.42
N ASN A 120 3.02 14.19 1.41
CA ASN A 120 1.76 14.64 0.90
C ASN A 120 1.57 13.93 -0.44
N PRO A 121 0.66 12.95 -0.54
CA PRO A 121 0.44 12.23 -1.77
C PRO A 121 -0.02 13.10 -2.95
N HIS A 122 -0.53 14.31 -2.66
CA HIS A 122 -0.92 15.32 -3.64
C HIS A 122 0.21 16.29 -4.00
N ASN A 123 1.34 16.25 -3.29
CA ASN A 123 2.51 17.05 -3.62
C ASN A 123 3.33 16.37 -4.72
N ILE A 124 3.08 16.77 -5.96
CA ILE A 124 3.77 16.25 -7.14
C ILE A 124 5.30 16.45 -7.10
N CYS A 125 5.82 17.38 -6.29
CA CYS A 125 7.27 17.57 -6.10
C CYS A 125 7.93 16.40 -5.34
N GLN A 126 7.15 15.57 -4.63
CA GLN A 126 7.63 14.39 -3.91
C GLN A 126 7.56 13.10 -4.75
N LEU A 127 7.24 13.21 -6.04
CA LEU A 127 7.19 12.09 -6.97
C LEU A 127 8.48 11.99 -7.79
N PHE A 128 9.02 10.77 -7.89
CA PHE A 128 10.27 10.53 -8.59
C PHE A 128 10.08 9.47 -9.66
N GLU A 129 10.42 9.84 -10.90
CA GLU A 129 10.59 8.88 -11.99
C GLU A 129 11.97 8.26 -11.86
N ILE A 130 12.02 6.94 -11.90
CA ILE A 130 13.27 6.21 -11.90
C ILE A 130 13.50 5.59 -13.28
N PHE A 131 14.70 5.76 -13.81
CA PHE A 131 15.06 5.32 -15.14
C PHE A 131 16.41 4.61 -15.14
N LYS A 132 16.68 3.86 -16.22
CA LYS A 132 17.98 3.23 -16.44
C LYS A 132 18.88 4.11 -17.29
N THR A 133 20.11 4.30 -16.85
CA THR A 133 21.19 4.90 -17.61
C THR A 133 21.65 3.96 -18.73
N ARG A 134 22.43 4.48 -19.70
CA ARG A 134 23.07 3.66 -20.76
C ARG A 134 23.92 2.51 -20.22
N THR A 135 24.39 2.60 -18.96
CA THR A 135 25.20 1.57 -18.32
C THR A 135 24.36 0.47 -17.65
N GLY A 136 23.03 0.53 -17.75
CA GLY A 136 22.11 -0.39 -17.08
C GLY A 136 21.93 -0.14 -15.58
N ARG A 137 22.50 0.95 -15.05
CA ARG A 137 22.31 1.39 -13.66
C ARG A 137 21.12 2.34 -13.53
N PHE A 138 20.59 2.50 -12.34
CA PHE A 138 19.44 3.36 -12.08
C PHE A 138 19.84 4.81 -11.77
N SER A 139 18.95 5.72 -12.11
CA SER A 139 18.98 7.15 -11.76
C SER A 139 17.55 7.63 -11.51
N ALA A 140 17.39 8.71 -10.76
CA ALA A 140 16.08 9.29 -10.45
C ALA A 140 16.02 10.74 -10.94
N ARG A 141 14.83 11.20 -11.33
CA ARG A 141 14.52 12.62 -11.53
C ARG A 141 13.15 12.93 -10.92
N SER A 142 12.93 14.18 -10.53
CA SER A 142 11.59 14.57 -10.10
C SER A 142 10.64 14.65 -11.28
N VAL A 143 9.40 14.26 -11.04
CA VAL A 143 8.30 14.41 -12.00
C VAL A 143 7.94 15.89 -12.19
N HIS A 144 8.10 16.71 -11.15
CA HIS A 144 7.83 18.14 -11.21
C HIS A 144 9.15 18.95 -11.28
N PRO A 145 9.24 20.03 -12.08
CA PRO A 145 10.49 20.81 -12.23
C PRO A 145 11.05 21.35 -10.91
N GLU A 146 10.18 21.75 -9.98
CA GLU A 146 10.57 22.27 -8.66
C GLU A 146 10.82 21.16 -7.62
N GLY A 147 10.59 19.89 -7.99
CA GLY A 147 10.79 18.79 -7.07
C GLY A 147 12.26 18.40 -6.97
N ILE A 148 12.74 18.24 -5.74
CA ILE A 148 14.14 17.92 -5.45
C ILE A 148 14.20 16.52 -4.87
N PRO A 149 14.84 15.54 -5.55
CA PRO A 149 15.00 14.20 -5.01
C PRO A 149 15.73 14.19 -3.65
N PRO A 150 15.42 13.22 -2.78
CA PRO A 150 16.24 12.94 -1.60
C PRO A 150 17.71 12.81 -1.99
N LYS A 151 18.62 13.25 -1.11
CA LYS A 151 20.07 13.32 -1.42
C LYS A 151 20.60 12.00 -2.00
N PHE A 152 20.18 10.87 -1.44
CA PHE A 152 20.57 9.52 -1.87
C PHE A 152 19.99 9.09 -3.23
N LEU A 153 19.22 9.92 -3.92
CA LEU A 153 18.73 9.69 -5.29
C LEU A 153 19.24 10.72 -6.29
N ARG A 154 19.91 11.79 -5.83
CA ARG A 154 20.41 12.88 -6.70
C ARG A 154 21.61 12.44 -7.53
N GLU A 155 22.40 11.50 -7.03
CA GLU A 155 23.51 10.94 -7.77
C GLU A 155 23.03 9.92 -8.81
N GLU A 156 23.69 9.89 -9.96
CA GLU A 156 23.34 8.96 -11.03
C GLU A 156 24.07 7.62 -10.89
N GLY A 157 23.48 6.57 -11.47
CA GLY A 157 24.17 5.31 -11.69
C GLY A 157 24.32 4.45 -10.44
N TRP A 158 23.26 4.36 -9.63
CA TRP A 158 23.16 3.47 -8.48
C TRP A 158 22.61 2.09 -8.86
N ARG A 159 22.79 1.12 -7.96
CA ARG A 159 22.23 -0.24 -8.06
C ARG A 159 21.23 -0.47 -6.94
N ILE A 160 20.33 -1.43 -7.13
CA ILE A 160 19.40 -1.88 -6.09
C ILE A 160 19.69 -3.30 -5.70
N ASN A 161 19.70 -3.55 -4.41
CA ASN A 161 19.73 -4.88 -3.83
C ASN A 161 18.48 -5.10 -2.96
N HIS A 162 18.10 -6.37 -2.77
CA HIS A 162 17.09 -6.73 -1.78
C HIS A 162 17.64 -6.64 -0.36
N SER A 163 16.88 -6.04 0.54
CA SER A 163 17.05 -6.29 1.97
C SER A 163 16.61 -7.72 2.31
N LYS A 164 17.15 -8.26 3.41
CA LYS A 164 16.63 -9.50 4.02
C LYS A 164 15.27 -9.29 4.68
N THR A 165 14.93 -8.04 5.02
CA THR A 165 13.66 -7.68 5.65
C THR A 165 12.52 -7.80 4.65
N LYS A 166 11.59 -8.70 4.96
CA LYS A 166 10.32 -8.86 4.24
C LYS A 166 9.22 -8.05 4.92
N ILE A 167 8.30 -7.54 4.13
CA ILE A 167 7.08 -6.89 4.60
C ILE A 167 5.94 -7.87 4.39
N MET A 168 5.16 -8.10 5.44
CA MET A 168 4.07 -9.09 5.43
C MET A 168 2.83 -8.49 4.75
N ILE A 169 2.82 -8.51 3.42
CA ILE A 169 1.64 -8.25 2.60
C ILE A 169 1.33 -9.48 1.75
N GLY A 170 0.05 -9.79 1.62
CA GLY A 170 -0.43 -10.94 0.86
C GLY A 170 -1.19 -10.53 -0.40
N GLU A 171 -1.89 -11.48 -1.01
CA GLU A 171 -2.72 -11.22 -2.17
C GLU A 171 -3.96 -10.37 -1.79
N ALA A 172 -4.27 -9.43 -2.68
CA ALA A 172 -5.34 -8.46 -2.63
C ALA A 172 -5.73 -8.11 -4.07
N ASP A 173 -6.73 -8.80 -4.60
CA ASP A 173 -7.14 -8.63 -6.00
C ASP A 173 -7.98 -7.39 -6.27
N GLY A 174 -8.43 -6.75 -5.19
CA GLY A 174 -9.35 -5.64 -5.22
C GLY A 174 -10.80 -6.06 -5.00
N LEU A 175 -11.74 -5.39 -5.65
CA LEU A 175 -13.17 -5.68 -5.60
C LEU A 175 -13.46 -6.97 -6.38
N ASN A 176 -14.09 -7.94 -5.71
CA ASN A 176 -14.64 -9.12 -6.35
C ASN A 176 -16.10 -8.83 -6.75
N SER A 177 -16.30 -8.44 -8.01
CA SER A 177 -17.62 -8.08 -8.54
C SER A 177 -18.64 -9.23 -8.48
N ILE A 178 -18.18 -10.47 -8.67
CA ILE A 178 -19.02 -11.66 -8.60
C ILE A 178 -19.53 -11.85 -7.17
N LEU A 179 -18.63 -11.89 -6.18
CA LEU A 179 -19.04 -12.02 -4.77
C LEU A 179 -19.86 -10.82 -4.32
N ARG A 180 -19.52 -9.60 -4.75
CA ARG A 180 -20.27 -8.39 -4.42
C ARG A 180 -21.71 -8.41 -4.93
N SER A 181 -21.95 -9.06 -6.07
CA SER A 181 -23.29 -9.23 -6.65
C SER A 181 -24.12 -10.32 -5.95
N GLN A 182 -23.49 -11.16 -5.13
CA GLN A 182 -24.15 -12.22 -4.38
C GLN A 182 -24.52 -11.73 -2.98
N LEU A 183 -25.64 -12.24 -2.46
CA LEU A 183 -26.02 -12.02 -1.07
C LEU A 183 -25.29 -13.02 -0.16
N PRO A 184 -24.88 -12.62 1.06
CA PRO A 184 -24.34 -13.56 2.04
C PRO A 184 -25.35 -14.67 2.35
N ASP A 185 -24.85 -15.81 2.83
CA ASP A 185 -25.72 -16.91 3.26
C ASP A 185 -26.68 -16.43 4.36
N PHE A 186 -27.98 -16.64 4.11
CA PHE A 186 -29.04 -16.26 5.03
C PHE A 186 -29.36 -17.35 6.06
N TYR A 187 -28.81 -18.55 5.89
CA TYR A 187 -29.03 -19.66 6.82
C TYR A 187 -28.06 -19.59 8.01
N PHE A 188 -28.40 -18.78 9.02
CA PHE A 188 -27.66 -18.69 10.28
C PHE A 188 -28.59 -18.75 11.51
N PRO A 189 -28.09 -19.19 12.68
CA PRO A 189 -28.92 -19.33 13.88
C PRO A 189 -29.56 -18.00 14.29
N LEU A 190 -30.87 -17.99 14.58
CA LEU A 190 -31.58 -16.78 15.05
C LEU A 190 -31.06 -16.22 16.39
N SER A 191 -30.21 -16.98 17.08
CA SER A 191 -29.51 -16.54 18.29
C SER A 191 -28.35 -15.57 18.00
N THR A 192 -27.85 -15.48 16.76
CA THR A 192 -26.79 -14.54 16.39
C THR A 192 -27.37 -13.23 15.87
N GLU A 193 -26.68 -12.12 16.15
CA GLU A 193 -27.09 -10.78 15.68
C GLU A 193 -26.75 -10.54 14.21
N HIS A 194 -25.82 -11.30 13.65
CA HIS A 194 -25.38 -11.16 12.28
C HIS A 194 -25.04 -12.53 11.67
N SER A 195 -25.03 -12.59 10.34
CA SER A 195 -24.48 -13.74 9.60
C SER A 195 -22.96 -13.76 9.68
N LYS A 196 -22.36 -14.83 9.18
CA LYS A 196 -20.92 -14.80 8.85
C LYS A 196 -20.68 -13.70 7.81
N SER A 197 -19.61 -12.92 7.98
CA SER A 197 -19.20 -11.94 6.98
C SER A 197 -18.52 -12.60 5.79
N VAL A 198 -18.76 -12.03 4.61
CA VAL A 198 -18.14 -12.42 3.34
C VAL A 198 -17.29 -11.25 2.86
N THR A 199 -15.97 -11.45 2.78
CA THR A 199 -15.07 -10.46 2.20
C THR A 199 -15.26 -10.41 0.69
N VAL A 200 -15.72 -9.28 0.17
CA VAL A 200 -16.00 -9.04 -1.25
C VAL A 200 -15.03 -8.07 -1.89
N GLY A 201 -14.10 -7.51 -1.12
CA GLY A 201 -12.99 -6.76 -1.64
C GLY A 201 -11.83 -6.71 -0.66
N LYS A 202 -10.61 -6.68 -1.20
CA LYS A 202 -9.39 -6.59 -0.40
C LYS A 202 -8.34 -5.74 -1.10
N TRP A 203 -7.76 -4.81 -0.35
CA TRP A 203 -6.72 -3.88 -0.79
C TRP A 203 -5.66 -3.69 0.28
N TYR A 204 -4.57 -3.01 -0.11
CA TYR A 204 -3.63 -2.41 0.82
C TYR A 204 -3.61 -0.88 0.69
N CYS A 205 -3.33 -0.21 1.80
CA CYS A 205 -3.14 1.24 1.86
C CYS A 205 -1.80 1.55 2.51
N PRO A 206 -0.85 2.17 1.79
CA PRO A 206 0.41 2.62 2.40
C PRO A 206 0.15 3.58 3.56
N PHE A 207 0.98 3.52 4.61
CA PHE A 207 0.82 4.34 5.81
C PHE A 207 0.74 5.85 5.50
N MET A 208 1.40 6.32 4.43
CA MET A 208 1.37 7.74 4.02
C MET A 208 -0.03 8.27 3.64
N PHE A 209 -1.00 7.38 3.42
CA PHE A 209 -2.39 7.72 3.15
C PHE A 209 -3.30 7.56 4.38
N VAL A 210 -2.74 7.17 5.53
CA VAL A 210 -3.47 6.91 6.78
C VAL A 210 -2.88 7.79 7.87
N ALA A 211 -3.69 8.61 8.53
CA ALA A 211 -3.24 9.39 9.68
C ALA A 211 -3.50 8.61 10.97
N GLU A 212 -2.46 8.00 11.55
CA GLU A 212 -2.56 7.28 12.82
C GLU A 212 -1.30 7.51 13.67
N GLY A 213 -1.46 8.10 14.86
CA GLY A 213 -0.36 8.32 15.80
C GLY A 213 0.79 9.15 15.22
N SER A 214 2.01 8.89 15.70
CA SER A 214 3.22 9.49 15.14
C SER A 214 3.73 8.70 13.92
N LEU A 215 4.30 9.38 12.92
CA LEU A 215 4.85 8.74 11.72
C LEU A 215 5.86 7.62 12.04
N LYS A 216 6.68 7.83 13.08
CA LYS A 216 7.67 6.86 13.52
C LYS A 216 7.01 5.56 14.00
N GLU A 217 6.02 5.67 14.89
CA GLU A 217 5.30 4.51 15.41
C GLU A 217 4.52 3.80 14.30
N GLN A 218 3.93 4.56 13.39
CA GLN A 218 3.17 4.02 12.26
C GLN A 218 4.06 3.17 11.35
N MET A 219 5.23 3.69 10.98
CA MET A 219 6.22 2.97 10.16
C MET A 219 6.80 1.74 10.87
N GLU A 220 6.97 1.80 12.20
CA GLU A 220 7.43 0.65 13.00
C GLU A 220 6.36 -0.44 13.11
N ARG A 221 5.07 -0.06 13.15
CA ARG A 221 3.95 -0.99 13.25
C ARG A 221 3.60 -1.65 11.91
N SER A 222 3.30 -0.84 10.90
CA SER A 222 2.95 -1.35 9.58
C SER A 222 3.19 -0.34 8.46
N MET A 223 3.91 -0.79 7.44
CA MET A 223 4.10 -0.05 6.20
C MET A 223 2.80 0.00 5.34
N PHE A 224 2.00 -1.07 5.38
CA PHE A 224 0.77 -1.18 4.61
C PHE A 224 -0.38 -1.65 5.49
N TYR A 225 -1.49 -0.93 5.46
CA TYR A 225 -2.73 -1.28 6.12
C TYR A 225 -3.56 -2.16 5.20
N GLU A 226 -4.09 -3.26 5.72
CA GLU A 226 -5.05 -4.10 5.01
C GLU A 226 -6.43 -3.42 5.08
N ILE A 227 -7.06 -3.25 3.92
CA ILE A 227 -8.43 -2.75 3.80
C ILE A 227 -9.30 -3.86 3.24
N LYS A 228 -10.42 -4.14 3.90
CA LYS A 228 -11.42 -5.11 3.46
C LYS A 228 -12.77 -4.45 3.29
N LEU A 229 -13.48 -4.87 2.24
CA LEU A 229 -14.91 -4.64 2.10
C LEU A 229 -15.62 -5.96 2.38
N GLU A 230 -16.50 -5.97 3.38
CA GLU A 230 -17.26 -7.15 3.79
C GLU A 230 -18.76 -6.93 3.66
N GLN A 231 -19.50 -8.02 3.40
CA GLN A 231 -20.96 -8.06 3.41
C GLN A 231 -21.44 -9.09 4.42
N GLN A 232 -22.47 -8.73 5.17
CA GLN A 232 -23.15 -9.62 6.11
C GLN A 232 -24.60 -9.20 6.28
N TRP A 233 -25.43 -10.13 6.75
CA TRP A 233 -26.76 -9.82 7.27
C TRP A 233 -26.63 -9.35 8.71
N GLU A 234 -27.33 -8.28 9.08
CA GLU A 234 -27.42 -7.79 10.44
C GLU A 234 -28.89 -7.75 10.86
N ARG A 235 -29.17 -8.23 12.08
CA ARG A 235 -30.51 -8.26 12.63
C ARG A 235 -30.90 -6.88 13.11
N ILE A 236 -31.88 -6.29 12.46
CA ILE A 236 -32.40 -4.96 12.77
C ILE A 236 -33.62 -4.99 13.71
N TYR A 237 -34.26 -6.16 13.85
CA TYR A 237 -35.46 -6.33 14.67
C TYR A 237 -35.63 -7.81 15.10
N SER A 238 -36.13 -8.03 16.32
CA SER A 238 -36.49 -9.35 16.83
C SER A 238 -37.73 -9.21 17.74
N CYS A 239 -38.77 -10.00 17.50
CA CYS A 239 -39.91 -10.12 18.39
C CYS A 239 -40.24 -11.59 18.65
N LYS A 240 -40.71 -11.90 19.87
CA LYS A 240 -41.28 -13.22 20.18
C LYS A 240 -42.79 -13.15 20.00
N ARG A 241 -43.35 -14.10 19.26
CA ARG A 241 -44.80 -14.25 19.14
C ARG A 241 -45.36 -14.68 20.49
N VAL A 242 -46.39 -14.00 20.97
CA VAL A 242 -47.19 -14.42 22.13
C VAL A 242 -48.54 -14.84 21.56
N ASP A 243 -48.82 -16.14 21.49
CA ASP A 243 -50.10 -16.62 20.95
C ASP A 243 -51.23 -16.33 21.94
N VAL A 244 -52.26 -15.58 21.50
CA VAL A 244 -53.68 -15.98 21.48
C VAL A 244 -54.44 -15.09 20.46
N GLY A 245 -54.93 -15.67 19.35
CA GLY A 245 -56.17 -15.24 18.68
C GLY A 245 -56.22 -13.93 17.90
N GLY A 246 -55.08 -13.35 17.47
CA GLY A 246 -55.02 -12.11 16.69
C GLY A 246 -54.44 -12.26 15.29
N ASP A 247 -54.64 -11.22 14.45
CA ASP A 247 -54.14 -11.11 13.08
C ASP A 247 -52.63 -11.42 12.97
N ASN A 248 -52.24 -12.16 11.93
CA ASN A 248 -50.88 -12.69 11.74
C ASN A 248 -49.89 -11.65 11.19
N SER A 249 -50.25 -10.37 11.19
CA SER A 249 -49.45 -9.29 10.61
C SER A 249 -48.41 -8.78 11.61
N VAL A 250 -47.15 -8.67 11.17
CA VAL A 250 -46.07 -8.03 11.92
C VAL A 250 -45.70 -6.73 11.19
N SER A 251 -45.95 -5.59 11.82
CA SER A 251 -45.53 -4.29 11.31
C SER A 251 -44.18 -3.91 11.92
N VAL A 252 -43.16 -3.78 11.07
CA VAL A 252 -41.82 -3.35 11.48
C VAL A 252 -41.61 -1.91 11.02
N ASN A 253 -41.45 -0.99 11.97
CA ASN A 253 -41.06 0.40 11.71
C ASN A 253 -39.76 0.69 12.45
N VAL A 254 -38.64 0.59 11.75
CA VAL A 254 -37.30 0.82 12.27
C VAL A 254 -36.60 1.83 11.36
N VAL A 255 -36.06 2.89 11.94
CA VAL A 255 -35.21 3.85 11.23
C VAL A 255 -33.77 3.40 11.38
N LEU A 256 -33.08 3.20 10.26
CA LEU A 256 -31.69 2.76 10.24
C LEU A 256 -30.82 3.80 9.55
N PRO A 257 -29.62 4.07 10.07
CA PRO A 257 -28.62 4.85 9.34
C PRO A 257 -28.18 4.07 8.09
N THR A 258 -28.01 4.78 6.97
CA THR A 258 -27.52 4.18 5.72
C THR A 258 -26.02 3.94 5.75
N GLU A 259 -25.29 4.72 6.56
CA GLU A 259 -23.85 4.67 6.71
C GLU A 259 -23.49 4.85 8.19
N LEU A 260 -22.56 4.03 8.67
CA LEU A 260 -22.06 4.07 10.04
C LEU A 260 -20.55 3.88 10.01
N ALA A 261 -19.84 4.75 10.74
CA ALA A 261 -18.42 4.56 11.01
C ALA A 261 -18.25 4.01 12.43
N LYS A 262 -17.33 3.07 12.61
CA LYS A 262 -16.98 2.52 13.92
C LYS A 262 -15.47 2.43 14.09
N ILE A 263 -14.97 2.81 15.25
CA ILE A 263 -13.57 2.60 15.66
C ILE A 263 -13.60 1.64 16.84
N SER A 264 -12.90 0.50 16.74
CA SER A 264 -12.87 -0.51 17.80
C SER A 264 -14.27 -0.93 18.28
N TRP A 265 -15.22 -1.06 17.34
CA TRP A 265 -16.65 -1.39 17.59
C TRP A 265 -17.49 -0.30 18.27
N MET A 266 -16.90 0.86 18.57
CA MET A 266 -17.60 2.03 19.09
C MET A 266 -18.01 2.95 17.94
N ASP A 267 -19.18 3.56 18.06
CA ASP A 267 -19.66 4.51 17.05
C ASP A 267 -18.68 5.68 16.92
N ALA A 268 -18.35 5.98 15.67
CA ALA A 268 -17.43 7.05 15.31
C ALA A 268 -18.14 8.03 14.38
N VAL A 269 -17.74 9.28 14.48
CA VAL A 269 -18.14 10.32 13.53
C VAL A 269 -17.13 10.33 12.40
N SER A 270 -17.61 10.67 11.21
CA SER A 270 -16.75 10.95 10.06
C SER A 270 -16.93 12.39 9.59
N GLU A 271 -15.83 13.10 9.34
CA GLU A 271 -15.81 14.35 8.55
C GLU A 271 -15.07 14.10 7.26
N THR A 272 -15.54 14.78 6.22
CA THR A 272 -14.73 14.98 5.02
C THR A 272 -14.14 16.38 5.07
N ASP A 273 -12.81 16.46 5.12
CA ASP A 273 -12.07 17.68 4.83
C ASP A 273 -11.88 17.77 3.31
N GLU A 274 -12.79 18.50 2.65
CA GLU A 274 -12.77 18.67 1.20
C GLU A 274 -11.51 19.37 0.69
N ALA A 275 -10.94 20.30 1.48
CA ALA A 275 -9.78 21.08 1.08
C ALA A 275 -8.51 20.22 0.92
N HIS A 276 -8.38 19.19 1.76
CA HIS A 276 -7.24 18.28 1.74
C HIS A 276 -7.60 16.89 1.17
N SER A 277 -8.86 16.67 0.81
CA SER A 277 -9.39 15.36 0.39
C SER A 277 -9.09 14.25 1.41
N ILE A 278 -9.26 14.59 2.70
CA ILE A 278 -9.02 13.68 3.82
C ILE A 278 -10.36 13.34 4.48
N MET A 279 -10.55 12.06 4.81
CA MET A 279 -11.65 11.62 5.65
C MET A 279 -11.13 11.34 7.06
N TRP A 280 -11.68 12.06 8.03
CA TRP A 280 -11.35 11.92 9.45
C TRP A 280 -12.39 11.05 10.13
N PHE A 281 -11.92 10.20 11.04
CA PHE A 281 -12.79 9.40 11.90
C PHE A 281 -12.39 9.62 13.35
N TRP A 282 -13.35 9.92 14.22
CA TRP A 282 -13.11 10.07 15.66
C TRP A 282 -14.20 9.39 16.47
N GLY A 283 -13.80 8.76 17.56
CA GLY A 283 -14.73 8.24 18.56
C GLY A 283 -15.25 9.36 19.45
N TYR A 284 -16.41 9.14 20.07
CA TYR A 284 -16.81 9.93 21.22
C TYR A 284 -16.03 9.43 22.44
N GLU A 285 -15.34 10.34 23.16
CA GLU A 285 -14.85 10.07 24.52
C GLU A 285 -16.01 9.90 25.51
#